data_AF-A0A1I8NMK7-F1
#
_entry.id   AF-A0A1I8NMK7-F1
#
_cell.length_a   1.000
_cell.length_b   1.000
_cell.length_c   1.000
_cell.angle_alpha   90.00
_cell.angle_beta   90.00
_cell.angle_gamma   90.00
#
_symmetry.space_group_name_H-M   'P 1'
#
loop_
_entity.id
_entity.type
_entity.pdbx_description
1 polymer ?
#
loop_
_entity_poly.entity_id
_entity_poly.type
_entity_poly.pdbx_seq_one_letter_code
_entity_poly.pdbx_strand_id
1 'polypeptide(L)'
;MFYILVLILTARTILAQRPDWYPENPAKIEEQCMREHSITPEIWSTIRSFHLDDTPNVGSFFLCLNTKKGVFRPEKGFEPERLAIGIRMTTKVDCDVNMIRNCGDRYKELKPHDHMILNIIKCIFENKEGNCRKIQ
;
A
#
# COMPACT_ATOMS: atom_id res chain seq x y z
N MET A 1 -15.71 -51.27 -13.85
CA MET A 1 -16.72 -50.82 -12.86
C MET A 1 -16.14 -49.58 -12.18
N PHE A 2 -16.82 -48.45 -12.41
CA PHE A 2 -16.36 -47.10 -12.12
C PHE A 2 -16.16 -46.85 -10.63
N TYR A 3 -14.92 -46.58 -10.22
CA TYR A 3 -14.65 -45.77 -9.04
C TYR A 3 -13.79 -44.58 -9.47
N ILE A 4 -14.47 -43.64 -10.14
CA ILE A 4 -14.01 -42.25 -10.21
C ILE A 4 -14.08 -41.74 -8.76
N LEU A 5 -12.96 -41.83 -8.06
CA LEU A 5 -12.74 -41.12 -6.80
C LEU A 5 -12.81 -39.63 -7.14
N VAL A 6 -13.99 -39.07 -6.87
CA VAL A 6 -14.31 -37.66 -6.98
C VAL A 6 -13.34 -36.91 -6.07
N LEU A 7 -12.25 -36.42 -6.67
CA LEU A 7 -11.38 -35.38 -6.13
C LEU A 7 -12.25 -34.14 -6.00
N ILE A 8 -12.87 -33.98 -4.83
CA ILE A 8 -13.55 -32.76 -4.42
C ILE A 8 -12.47 -31.69 -4.28
N LEU A 9 -12.15 -31.05 -5.40
CA LEU A 9 -11.51 -29.74 -5.46
C LEU A 9 -12.49 -28.75 -4.82
N THR A 10 -12.44 -28.66 -3.49
CA THR A 10 -12.94 -27.48 -2.79
C THR A 10 -11.99 -26.33 -3.11
N ALA A 11 -12.12 -25.79 -4.32
CA ALA A 11 -11.70 -24.44 -4.61
C ALA A 11 -12.56 -23.52 -3.74
N ARG A 12 -12.15 -23.34 -2.49
CA ARG A 12 -12.64 -22.23 -1.67
C ARG A 12 -12.24 -20.99 -2.46
N THR A 13 -13.23 -20.36 -3.07
CA THR A 13 -13.11 -19.00 -3.56
C THR A 13 -12.69 -18.18 -2.35
N ILE A 14 -11.39 -17.89 -2.24
CA ILE A 14 -10.89 -16.89 -1.31
C ILE A 14 -11.40 -15.57 -1.89
N LEU A 15 -12.67 -15.25 -1.60
CA LEU A 15 -13.12 -13.88 -1.59
C LEU A 15 -12.12 -13.21 -0.66
N ALA A 16 -11.27 -12.33 -1.20
CA ALA A 16 -10.24 -11.66 -0.43
C ALA A 16 -10.95 -10.80 0.63
N GLN A 17 -11.23 -11.40 1.79
CA GLN A 17 -11.85 -10.72 2.90
C GLN A 17 -10.89 -9.63 3.36
N ARG A 18 -11.42 -8.44 3.63
CA ARG A 18 -10.69 -7.36 4.28
C ARG A 18 -10.01 -7.96 5.53
N PRO A 19 -8.68 -7.90 5.66
CA PRO A 19 -8.04 -8.38 6.88
C PRO A 19 -8.52 -7.59 8.10
N ASP A 20 -8.59 -8.23 9.27
CA ASP A 20 -9.08 -7.60 10.51
C ASP A 20 -8.37 -6.29 10.84
N TRP A 21 -7.06 -6.21 10.55
CA TRP A 21 -6.24 -5.03 10.80
C TRP A 21 -6.50 -3.86 9.83
N TYR A 22 -7.04 -4.13 8.64
CA TYR A 22 -7.21 -3.10 7.61
C TYR A 22 -8.45 -2.24 7.93
N PRO A 23 -8.41 -0.91 7.80
CA PRO A 23 -9.53 -0.07 8.23
C PRO A 23 -10.85 -0.37 7.50
N GLU A 24 -11.97 -0.21 8.21
CA GLU A 24 -13.32 -0.34 7.62
C GLU A 24 -13.59 0.72 6.55
N ASN A 25 -13.11 1.95 6.79
CA ASN A 25 -13.29 3.07 5.86
C ASN A 25 -11.94 3.71 5.49
N PRO A 26 -11.17 3.07 4.59
CA PRO A 26 -9.85 3.58 4.17
C PRO A 26 -9.96 4.92 3.40
N ALA A 27 -11.10 5.21 2.78
CA ALA A 27 -11.34 6.45 2.06
C ALA A 27 -11.50 7.65 3.01
N LYS A 28 -12.20 7.47 4.14
CA LYS A 28 -12.30 8.51 5.18
C LYS A 28 -10.95 8.85 5.80
N ILE A 29 -10.08 7.84 5.98
CA ILE A 29 -8.70 8.05 6.45
C ILE A 29 -7.90 8.86 5.44
N GLU A 30 -8.03 8.56 4.14
CA GLU A 30 -7.36 9.30 3.07
C GLU A 30 -7.80 10.77 3.04
N GLU A 31 -9.10 11.02 3.03
CA GLU A 31 -9.65 12.36 3.07
C GLU A 31 -9.19 13.14 4.32
N GLN A 32 -9.15 12.48 5.48
CA GLN A 32 -8.63 13.09 6.71
C GLN A 32 -7.15 13.45 6.59
N CYS A 33 -6.29 12.54 6.15
CA CYS A 33 -4.85 12.81 5.98
C CYS A 33 -4.60 13.89 4.92
N MET A 34 -5.40 13.92 3.84
CA MET A 34 -5.31 14.99 2.84
C MET A 34 -5.59 16.35 3.45
N ARG A 35 -6.65 16.48 4.26
CA ARG A 35 -6.98 17.74 4.95
C ARG A 35 -5.91 18.15 5.97
N GLU A 36 -5.46 17.21 6.80
CA GLU A 36 -4.45 17.44 7.85
C GLU A 36 -3.12 17.94 7.29
N HIS A 37 -2.77 17.54 6.07
CA HIS A 37 -1.50 17.87 5.43
C HIS A 37 -1.66 18.71 4.16
N SER A 38 -2.78 19.41 4.01
CA SER A 38 -3.00 20.37 2.91
C SER A 38 -2.70 19.79 1.52
N ILE A 39 -3.09 18.53 1.28
CA ILE A 39 -3.00 17.90 -0.04
C ILE A 39 -4.15 18.40 -0.90
N THR A 40 -3.82 19.28 -1.85
CA THR A 40 -4.81 19.84 -2.78
C THR A 40 -5.23 18.79 -3.82
N PRO A 41 -6.36 19.00 -4.51
CA PRO A 41 -6.77 18.13 -5.62
C PRO A 41 -5.70 18.00 -6.72
N GLU A 42 -4.93 19.06 -6.98
CA GLU A 42 -3.83 19.07 -7.96
C GLU A 42 -2.69 18.18 -7.51
N ILE A 43 -2.19 18.35 -6.26
CA ILE A 43 -1.16 17.47 -5.68
C ILE A 43 -1.64 16.02 -5.68
N TRP A 44 -2.90 15.79 -5.29
CA TRP A 44 -3.49 14.45 -5.28
C TRP A 44 -3.58 13.84 -6.68
N SER A 45 -3.83 14.65 -7.71
CA SER A 45 -3.82 14.20 -9.09
C SER A 45 -2.42 13.78 -9.54
N THR A 46 -1.38 14.54 -9.17
CA THR A 46 0.03 14.21 -9.41
C THR A 46 0.44 12.91 -8.71
N ILE A 47 0.05 12.74 -7.44
CA ILE A 47 0.29 11.49 -6.69
C ILE A 47 -0.36 10.30 -7.41
N ARG A 48 -1.61 10.46 -7.89
CA ARG A 48 -2.34 9.40 -8.62
C ARG A 48 -1.78 9.10 -10.00
N SER A 49 -1.00 10.01 -10.60
CA SER A 49 -0.22 9.73 -11.82
C SER A 49 1.14 9.09 -11.54
N PHE A 50 1.37 8.64 -10.30
CA PHE A 50 2.62 8.03 -9.83
C PHE A 50 3.81 9.00 -9.84
N HIS A 51 3.55 10.30 -9.66
CA HIS A 51 4.58 11.31 -9.50
C HIS A 51 4.52 11.87 -8.06
N LEU A 52 5.68 11.98 -7.41
CA LEU A 52 5.77 12.40 -6.01
C LEU A 52 6.73 13.56 -5.85
N ASP A 53 6.16 14.72 -5.52
CA ASP A 53 6.94 15.88 -5.13
C ASP A 53 7.63 15.61 -3.78
N ASP A 54 8.90 16.02 -3.67
CA ASP A 54 9.66 15.90 -2.43
C ASP A 54 9.37 17.07 -1.49
N THR A 55 8.16 17.10 -0.95
CA THR A 55 7.71 18.18 -0.08
C THR A 55 7.32 17.65 1.30
N PRO A 56 7.53 18.44 2.38
CA PRO A 56 7.21 18.00 3.74
C PRO A 56 5.75 17.58 3.94
N ASN A 57 4.81 18.23 3.24
CA ASN A 57 3.39 17.89 3.31
C ASN A 57 3.07 16.54 2.66
N VAL A 58 3.73 16.18 1.55
CA VAL A 58 3.55 14.87 0.89
C VAL A 58 4.15 13.76 1.76
N GLY A 59 5.34 13.97 2.34
CA GLY A 59 5.92 13.02 3.29
C GLY A 59 5.03 12.79 4.52
N SER A 60 4.54 13.87 5.12
CA SER A 60 3.63 13.81 6.28
C SER A 60 2.30 13.13 5.93
N PHE A 61 1.74 13.41 4.76
CA PHE A 61 0.55 12.76 4.24
C PHE A 61 0.71 11.24 4.13
N PHE A 62 1.81 10.76 3.53
CA PHE A 62 2.05 9.33 3.43
C PHE A 62 2.31 8.68 4.78
N LEU A 63 3.01 9.35 5.70
CA LEU A 63 3.18 8.84 7.05
C LEU A 63 1.82 8.71 7.77
N CYS A 64 0.95 9.72 7.67
CA CYS A 64 -0.42 9.67 8.21
C CYS A 64 -1.20 8.48 7.67
N LEU A 65 -1.21 8.31 6.33
CA LEU A 65 -1.89 7.21 5.66
C LEU A 65 -1.37 5.85 6.13
N ASN A 66 -0.06 5.65 6.07
CA ASN A 66 0.55 4.36 6.40
C ASN A 66 0.38 4.04 7.88
N THR A 67 0.41 5.04 8.77
CA THR A 67 0.17 4.85 10.20
C THR A 67 -1.28 4.48 10.49
N LYS A 68 -2.25 5.27 10.00
CA LYS A 68 -3.68 5.04 10.27
C LYS A 68 -4.23 3.80 9.57
N LYS A 69 -3.63 3.37 8.45
CA LYS A 69 -3.94 2.09 7.79
C LYS A 69 -3.16 0.91 8.36
N GLY A 70 -2.29 1.14 9.36
CA GLY A 70 -1.52 0.10 10.03
C GLY A 70 -0.44 -0.56 9.16
N VAL A 71 -0.02 0.10 8.07
CA VAL A 71 1.11 -0.30 7.21
C VAL A 71 2.45 0.10 7.84
N PHE A 72 2.48 1.23 8.54
CA PHE A 72 3.59 1.65 9.38
C PHE A 72 3.14 1.60 10.83
N ARG A 73 3.93 0.95 11.68
CA ARG A 73 3.72 0.92 13.13
C ARG A 73 5.01 1.34 13.81
N PRO A 74 5.03 2.41 14.63
CA PRO A 74 6.27 2.93 15.23
C PRO A 74 7.11 1.86 15.93
N GLU A 75 6.48 0.87 16.54
CA GLU A 75 7.11 -0.22 17.28
C GLU A 75 7.57 -1.40 16.41
N LYS A 76 7.13 -1.49 15.15
CA LYS A 76 7.45 -2.60 14.22
C LYS A 76 8.04 -2.18 12.88
N GLY A 77 8.01 -0.89 12.56
CA GLY A 77 8.45 -0.36 11.29
C GLY A 77 7.41 -0.49 10.18
N PHE A 78 7.90 -0.47 8.93
CA PHE A 78 7.13 -0.58 7.71
C PHE A 78 6.82 -2.06 7.38
N GLU A 79 5.55 -2.37 7.06
CA GLU A 79 5.09 -3.72 6.76
C GLU A 79 4.70 -3.87 5.27
N PRO A 80 5.57 -4.47 4.44
CA PRO A 80 5.38 -4.50 2.99
C PRO A 80 4.15 -5.29 2.54
N GLU A 81 3.81 -6.38 3.22
CA GLU A 81 2.62 -7.19 2.94
C GLU A 81 1.34 -6.39 3.15
N ARG A 82 1.31 -5.56 4.21
CA ARG A 82 0.17 -4.69 4.49
C ARG A 82 0.02 -3.60 3.46
N LEU A 83 1.14 -3.03 2.97
CA LEU A 83 1.09 -2.06 1.88
C LEU A 83 0.53 -2.70 0.60
N ALA A 84 1.02 -3.88 0.22
CA ALA A 84 0.55 -4.58 -0.98
C ALA A 84 -0.96 -4.85 -0.94
N ILE A 85 -1.48 -5.29 0.22
CA ILE A 85 -2.91 -5.46 0.43
C ILE A 85 -3.64 -4.11 0.31
N GLY A 86 -3.11 -3.06 0.94
CA GLY A 86 -3.67 -1.71 0.87
C GLY A 86 -3.80 -1.19 -0.56
N ILE A 87 -2.71 -1.28 -1.36
CA ILE A 87 -2.69 -0.91 -2.78
C ILE A 87 -3.75 -1.70 -3.55
N ARG A 88 -3.83 -3.02 -3.34
CA ARG A 88 -4.81 -3.89 -3.99
C ARG A 88 -6.24 -3.49 -3.67
N MET A 89 -6.52 -3.18 -2.40
CA MET A 89 -7.85 -2.80 -1.95
C MET A 89 -8.30 -1.43 -2.45
N THR A 90 -7.40 -0.43 -2.52
CA THR A 90 -7.76 0.94 -2.92
C THR A 90 -7.69 1.18 -4.43
N THR A 91 -6.71 0.60 -5.12
CA THR A 91 -6.42 0.94 -6.52
C THR A 91 -6.73 -0.16 -7.52
N LYS A 92 -7.07 -1.36 -7.05
CA LYS A 92 -7.17 -2.56 -7.90
C LYS A 92 -5.86 -2.82 -8.65
N VAL A 93 -4.73 -2.61 -7.99
CA VAL A 93 -3.40 -2.94 -8.49
C VAL A 93 -2.77 -3.98 -7.57
N ASP A 94 -2.23 -5.04 -8.16
CA ASP A 94 -1.49 -6.09 -7.48
C ASP A 94 0.00 -5.87 -7.73
N CYS A 95 0.77 -5.63 -6.67
CA CYS A 95 2.21 -5.36 -6.75
C CYS A 95 3.01 -6.48 -6.08
N ASP A 96 4.18 -6.80 -6.64
CA ASP A 96 5.11 -7.76 -6.05
C ASP A 96 5.56 -7.28 -4.66
N VAL A 97 5.21 -8.07 -3.65
CA VAL A 97 5.57 -7.83 -2.25
C VAL A 97 7.08 -7.83 -2.06
N ASN A 98 7.85 -8.60 -2.84
CA ASN A 98 9.31 -8.61 -2.74
C ASN A 98 9.92 -7.28 -3.20
N MET A 99 9.39 -6.68 -4.28
CA MET A 99 9.80 -5.33 -4.70
C MET A 99 9.48 -4.30 -3.60
N ILE A 100 8.28 -4.35 -3.02
CA ILE A 100 7.89 -3.45 -1.93
C ILE A 100 8.80 -3.64 -0.71
N ARG A 101 9.11 -4.89 -0.34
CA ARG A 101 10.01 -5.23 0.77
C ARG A 101 11.41 -4.70 0.53
N ASN A 102 11.95 -4.87 -0.68
CA ASN A 102 13.27 -4.36 -1.04
C ASN A 102 13.35 -2.82 -0.92
N CYS A 103 12.30 -2.10 -1.32
CA CYS A 103 12.19 -0.66 -1.08
C CYS A 103 12.13 -0.34 0.42
N GLY A 104 11.34 -1.08 1.20
CA GLY A 104 11.27 -0.94 2.66
C GLY A 104 12.63 -1.13 3.34
N ASP A 105 13.32 -2.22 3.03
CA ASP A 105 14.62 -2.56 3.59
C ASP A 105 15.71 -1.53 3.24
N ARG A 106 15.66 -0.95 2.04
CA ARG A 106 16.60 0.08 1.61
C ARG A 106 16.54 1.34 2.48
N TYR A 107 15.37 1.72 2.97
CA TYR A 107 15.15 2.99 3.66
C TYR A 107 14.76 2.86 5.13
N LYS A 108 14.65 1.64 5.70
CA LYS A 108 14.13 1.41 7.07
C LYS A 108 14.82 2.18 8.20
N GLU A 109 16.09 2.54 8.03
CA GLU A 109 16.87 3.28 9.04
C GLU A 109 16.76 4.81 8.85
N LEU A 110 16.14 5.27 7.76
CA LEU A 110 16.04 6.70 7.45
C LEU A 110 15.15 7.40 8.50
N LYS A 111 15.57 8.59 8.90
CA LYS A 111 14.80 9.49 9.76
C LYS A 111 14.73 10.87 9.10
N PRO A 112 13.68 11.67 9.38
CA PRO A 112 12.47 11.31 10.13
C PRO A 112 11.56 10.29 9.40
N HIS A 113 10.55 9.73 10.08
CA HIS A 113 9.72 8.63 9.53
C HIS A 113 8.92 9.03 8.29
N ASP A 114 8.53 10.29 8.17
CA ASP A 114 7.92 10.85 6.97
C ASP A 114 8.87 10.80 5.77
N HIS A 115 10.13 11.15 5.97
CA HIS A 115 11.17 11.04 4.95
C HIS A 115 11.44 9.58 4.57
N MET A 116 11.48 8.67 5.55
CA MET A 116 11.55 7.22 5.31
C MET A 116 10.39 6.73 4.44
N ILE A 117 9.15 6.97 4.86
CA ILE A 117 7.97 6.49 4.14
C ILE A 117 7.93 7.09 2.74
N LEU A 118 8.23 8.38 2.57
CA LEU A 118 8.24 9.02 1.26
C LEU A 118 9.23 8.34 0.30
N ASN A 119 10.44 8.04 0.75
CA ASN A 119 11.45 7.35 -0.06
C ASN A 119 11.04 5.91 -0.42
N ILE A 120 10.37 5.19 0.50
CA ILE A 120 9.82 3.87 0.22
C ILE A 120 8.77 3.96 -0.90
N ILE A 121 7.82 4.90 -0.82
CA ILE A 121 6.78 5.05 -1.86
C ILE A 121 7.38 5.49 -3.20
N LYS A 122 8.35 6.42 -3.19
CA LYS A 122 9.09 6.82 -4.40
C LYS A 122 9.75 5.62 -5.08
N CYS A 123 10.48 4.81 -4.32
CA CYS A 123 11.10 3.59 -4.83
C CYS A 123 10.07 2.63 -5.45
N ILE A 124 8.90 2.45 -4.81
CA ILE A 124 7.83 1.62 -5.36
C ILE A 124 7.30 2.18 -6.68
N PHE A 125 7.12 3.50 -6.78
CA PHE A 125 6.63 4.15 -8.00
C PHE A 125 7.65 4.05 -9.15
N GLU A 126 8.94 4.24 -8.86
CA GLU A 126 10.04 4.08 -9.81
C GLU A 126 10.16 2.64 -10.33
N ASN A 127 9.83 1.65 -9.50
CA ASN A 127 9.95 0.23 -9.83
C ASN A 127 8.60 -0.41 -10.20
N LYS A 128 7.53 0.36 -10.43
CA LYS A 128 6.18 -0.19 -10.69
C LYS A 128 6.09 -1.01 -11.97
N GLU A 129 6.88 -0.66 -12.98
CA GLU A 129 6.84 -1.32 -14.29
C GLU A 129 7.39 -2.74 -14.17
N GLY A 130 6.62 -3.72 -14.64
CA GLY A 130 6.95 -5.15 -14.49
C GLY A 130 6.68 -5.73 -13.10
N ASN A 131 6.56 -4.90 -12.05
CA ASN A 131 6.31 -5.36 -10.68
C ASN A 131 4.87 -5.15 -10.20
N CYS A 132 4.10 -4.29 -10.87
CA CYS A 132 2.71 -4.01 -10.53
C CYS A 132 1.80 -4.24 -11.75
N ARG A 133 0.63 -4.84 -11.53
CA ARG A 133 -0.38 -5.09 -12.57
C ARG A 133 -1.76 -4.68 -12.10
N LYS A 134 -2.55 -4.09 -13.01
CA LYS A 134 -3.96 -3.81 -12.74
C LYS A 134 -4.73 -5.14 -12.70
N ILE A 135 -5.59 -5.28 -11.69
CA ILE A 135 -6.53 -6.39 -11.57
C ILE A 135 -7.94 -5.87 -11.86
N GLN A 136 -8.73 -6.69 -12.57
CA GLN A 136 -10.12 -6.40 -12.90
C GLN A 136 -11.03 -6.59 -11.69
#